data_AF-A0AAD6L9J0-F1
#
_entry.id   AF-A0AAD6L9J0-F1
#
_cell.length_a   1.000
_cell.length_b   1.000
_cell.length_c   1.000
_cell.angle_alpha   90.00
_cell.angle_beta   90.00
_cell.angle_gamma   90.00
#
_symmetry.space_group_name_H-M   'P 1'
#
loop_
_entity.id
_entity.type
_entity.pdbx_description
1 polymer ?
#
loop_
_entity_poly.entity_id
_entity_poly.type
_entity_poly.pdbx_seq_one_letter_code
_entity_poly.pdbx_strand_id
1 'polypeptide(L)' 'MANKLGGEGLIDELCNGFQLLMDKERGVITMESLKKNAAFLGLQDLSEDELRLSPELMQESRFWLEEALEEELKSYGF' A
#
# COMPACT_ATOMS: atom_id res chain seq x y z
N MET A 1 -6.29 -2.95 12.28
CA MET A 1 -6.36 -1.50 11.99
C MET A 1 -7.65 -1.15 11.26
N ALA A 2 -8.12 -1.97 10.31
CA ALA A 2 -9.45 -1.85 9.68
C ALA A 2 -10.61 -1.70 10.70
N ASN A 3 -10.69 -2.58 11.71
CA ASN A 3 -11.67 -2.46 12.81
C ASN A 3 -11.64 -1.15 13.63
N LYS A 4 -10.63 -0.29 13.45
CA LYS A 4 -10.47 0.98 14.17
C LYS A 4 -10.73 2.22 13.30
N LEU A 5 -10.75 2.07 11.97
CA LEU A 5 -10.85 3.16 10.99
C LEU A 5 -12.08 3.01 10.06
N GLY A 6 -12.67 1.81 9.95
CA GLY A 6 -13.70 1.50 8.94
C GLY A 6 -13.14 1.47 7.51
N GLY A 7 -13.94 1.02 6.56
CA GLY A 7 -13.53 0.81 5.16
C GLY A 7 -13.12 2.10 4.46
N GLU A 8 -13.86 3.18 4.69
CA GLU A 8 -13.52 4.51 4.17
C GLU A 8 -12.17 5.00 4.73
N GLY A 9 -11.95 4.86 6.04
CA GLY A 9 -10.68 5.26 6.66
C GLY A 9 -9.49 4.41 6.19
N LEU A 10 -9.72 3.12 5.90
CA LEU A 10 -8.69 2.27 5.31
C LEU A 10 -8.34 2.70 3.88
N ILE A 11 -9.34 3.01 3.05
CA ILE A 11 -9.12 3.49 1.68
C ILE A 11 -8.38 4.83 1.68
N ASP A 12 -8.75 5.76 2.55
CA ASP A 12 -8.06 7.06 2.66
C ASP A 12 -6.59 6.90 3.04
N GLU A 13 -6.27 6.05 4.02
CA GLU A 13 -4.88 5.78 4.41
C GLU A 13 -4.08 5.11 3.29
N LEU A 14 -4.69 4.17 2.55
CA LEU A 14 -4.06 3.55 1.37
C LEU A 14 -3.81 4.56 0.26
N CYS A 15 -4.77 5.44 -0.02
CA CYS A 15 -4.61 6.51 -1.01
C CYS A 15 -3.51 7.48 -0.61
N ASN A 16 -3.41 7.83 0.68
CA ASN A 16 -2.36 8.69 1.20
C ASN A 16 -0.97 8.03 1.08
N GLY A 17 -0.86 6.76 1.48
CA GLY A 17 0.37 5.98 1.34
C GLY A 17 0.80 5.81 -0.13
N PHE A 18 -0.14 5.51 -1.02
CA PHE A 18 0.13 5.42 -2.46
C PHE A 18 0.63 6.76 -3.01
N GLN A 19 -0.09 7.85 -2.74
CA GLN A 19 0.30 9.18 -3.18
C GLN A 19 1.67 9.59 -2.65
N LEU A 20 2.05 9.18 -1.45
CA LEU A 20 3.35 9.47 -0.87
C LEU A 20 4.49 8.74 -1.61
N LEU A 21 4.26 7.50 -2.05
CA LEU A 21 5.28 6.65 -2.69
C LEU A 21 5.30 6.78 -4.22
N MET A 22 4.24 7.28 -4.82
CA MET A 22 4.02 7.37 -6.26
C MET A 22 4.88 8.45 -6.94
N ASP A 23 5.31 8.17 -8.16
CA ASP A 23 5.78 9.17 -9.11
C ASP A 23 4.61 10.08 -9.54
N LYS A 24 4.67 11.35 -9.17
CA LYS A 24 3.59 12.32 -9.39
C LYS A 24 3.32 12.63 -10.87
N GLU A 25 4.33 12.51 -11.73
CA GLU A 25 4.18 12.78 -13.16
C GLU A 25 3.56 11.56 -13.87
N ARG A 26 3.94 10.36 -13.44
CA ARG A 26 3.51 9.10 -14.08
C ARG A 26 2.23 8.51 -13.49
N GLY A 27 1.85 8.92 -12.29
CA GLY A 27 0.65 8.40 -11.62
C GLY A 27 0.78 6.95 -11.13
N VAL A 28 2.01 6.42 -11.03
CA VAL A 28 2.29 5.04 -10.60
C VAL A 28 3.50 5.00 -9.67
N ILE A 29 3.58 3.98 -8.81
CA ILE A 29 4.80 3.72 -8.01
C ILE A 29 5.84 3.12 -8.95
N THR A 30 6.91 3.86 -9.17
CA THR A 30 8.12 3.38 -9.86
C THR A 30 9.18 3.01 -8.84
N MET A 31 10.13 2.14 -9.23
CA MET A 31 11.26 1.79 -8.38
C MET A 31 12.03 3.02 -7.88
N GLU A 32 12.20 4.01 -8.75
CA GLU A 32 12.87 5.28 -8.42
C GLU A 32 12.07 6.09 -7.40
N SER A 33 10.76 6.29 -7.63
CA SER A 33 9.89 7.01 -6.69
C SER A 33 9.82 6.32 -5.34
N LEU A 34 9.75 4.98 -5.34
CA LEU A 34 9.67 4.18 -4.13
C LEU A 34 10.93 4.33 -3.30
N LYS A 35 12.12 4.15 -3.89
CA LYS A 35 13.40 4.32 -3.19
C LYS A 35 13.58 5.72 -2.64
N LYS A 36 13.33 6.72 -3.48
CA LYS A 36 13.47 8.12 -3.10
C LYS A 36 12.54 8.47 -1.94
N ASN A 37 11.27 8.09 -2.03
CA ASN A 37 10.25 8.48 -1.06
C ASN A 37 10.30 7.61 0.21
N ALA A 38 10.71 6.35 0.11
CA ALA A 38 10.95 5.46 1.26
C ALA A 38 12.16 5.92 2.09
N ALA A 39 13.20 6.48 1.47
CA ALA A 39 14.31 7.08 2.19
C ALA A 39 13.84 8.23 3.12
N PHE A 40 12.86 9.03 2.69
CA PHE A 40 12.24 10.06 3.55
C PHE A 40 11.45 9.49 4.74
N LEU A 41 11.09 8.20 4.69
CA LEU A 41 10.44 7.46 5.77
C LEU A 41 11.45 6.73 6.67
N GLY A 42 12.74 6.96 6.49
CA GLY A 42 13.81 6.29 7.24
C GLY A 42 14.16 4.89 6.71
N LEU A 43 13.62 4.49 5.56
CA LEU A 43 13.91 3.20 4.90
C LEU A 43 15.04 3.34 3.87
N GLN A 44 16.12 4.01 4.28
CA GLN A 44 17.27 4.32 3.43
C GLN A 44 18.09 3.09 3.02
N ASP A 45 17.97 1.98 3.77
CA ASP A 45 18.68 0.72 3.51
C ASP A 45 17.88 -0.26 2.64
N LEU A 46 16.70 0.15 2.14
CA LEU A 46 15.85 -0.72 1.33
C LEU A 46 16.52 -1.03 -0.01
N SER A 47 17.00 -2.26 -0.15
CA SER A 47 17.76 -2.67 -1.33
C SER A 47 16.86 -2.96 -2.52
N GLU A 48 17.42 -2.83 -3.72
CA GLU A 48 16.72 -3.17 -4.96
C GLU A 48 16.36 -4.67 -5.01
N ASP A 49 17.18 -5.52 -4.38
CA ASP A 49 16.94 -6.95 -4.30
C ASP A 49 15.84 -7.31 -3.29
N GLU A 50 15.74 -6.61 -2.14
CA GLU A 50 14.57 -6.76 -1.24
C GLU A 50 13.26 -6.39 -1.95
N LEU A 51 13.25 -5.32 -2.75
CA LEU A 51 12.07 -4.93 -3.53
C LEU A 51 11.75 -5.95 -4.62
N ARG A 52 12.76 -6.52 -5.28
CA ARG A 52 12.59 -7.53 -6.34
C ARG A 52 12.22 -8.92 -5.83
N LEU A 53 12.58 -9.24 -4.59
CA LEU A 53 12.22 -10.47 -3.87
C LEU A 53 10.91 -10.34 -3.08
N SER A 54 10.18 -9.24 -3.27
CA SER A 54 8.87 -9.02 -2.68
C SER A 54 7.62 -9.45 -3.50
N PRO A 55 7.66 -10.31 -4.56
CA PRO A 55 6.43 -10.80 -5.20
C PRO A 55 5.45 -11.39 -4.19
N GLU A 56 5.97 -12.11 -3.19
CA GLU A 56 5.23 -12.68 -2.07
C GLU A 56 4.59 -11.58 -1.22
N LEU A 57 5.32 -10.51 -0.91
CA LEU A 57 4.81 -9.35 -0.17
C LEU A 57 3.69 -8.64 -0.93
N MET A 58 3.82 -8.53 -2.26
CA MET A 58 2.80 -7.93 -3.11
C MET A 58 1.55 -8.82 -3.19
N GLN A 59 1.73 -10.14 -3.17
CA GLN A 59 0.63 -11.11 -3.15
C GLN A 59 -0.08 -11.13 -1.79
N GLU A 60 0.67 -11.08 -0.69
CA GLU A 60 0.12 -10.95 0.67
C GLU A 60 -0.66 -9.65 0.83
N SER A 61 -0.09 -8.51 0.42
CA SER A 61 -0.79 -7.22 0.49
C SER A 61 -2.08 -7.20 -0.34
N ARG A 62 -2.11 -7.85 -1.52
CA ARG A 62 -3.34 -8.03 -2.29
C ARG A 62 -4.37 -8.86 -1.53
N PHE A 63 -3.96 -9.96 -0.92
CA PHE A 63 -4.86 -10.82 -0.14
C PHE A 63 -5.48 -10.05 1.03
N TRP A 64 -4.68 -9.30 1.79
CA TRP A 64 -5.17 -8.46 2.90
C TRP A 64 -6.13 -7.36 2.44
N LEU A 65 -5.89 -6.77 1.26
CA LEU A 65 -6.79 -5.78 0.67
C LEU A 65 -8.13 -6.39 0.27
N GLU A 66 -8.11 -7.58 -0.34
CA GLU A 66 -9.32 -8.32 -0.74
C GLU A 66 -10.14 -8.73 0.50
N GLU A 67 -9.48 -9.26 1.53
CA GLU A 67 -10.13 -9.62 2.80
C GLU A 67 -10.77 -8.41 3.48
N ALA A 68 -10.05 -7.29 3.57
CA ALA A 68 -10.59 -6.06 4.16
C ALA A 68 -11.77 -5.48 3.35
N LEU A 69 -11.71 -5.53 2.01
CA LEU A 69 -12.84 -5.12 1.17
C LEU A 69 -14.05 -6.03 1.36
N GLU A 70 -13.83 -7.34 1.47
CA GLU A 70 -14.90 -8.31 1.71
C GLU A 70 -15.58 -8.11 3.08
N GLU A 71 -14.81 -7.83 4.13
CA GLU A 71 -15.35 -7.54 5.46
C GLU A 71 -16.26 -6.29 5.43
N GLU A 72 -15.84 -5.25 4.73
CA GLU A 72 -16.63 -4.03 4.55
C GLU A 72 -17.89 -4.28 3.72
N LEU A 73 -17.81 -5.00 2.60
CA LEU A 73 -18.99 -5.36 1.81
C LEU A 73 -20.01 -6.19 2.61
N LYS A 74 -19.53 -7.14 3.45
CA LYS A 74 -20.38 -7.92 4.37
C LYS A 74 -21.00 -7.03 5.46
N SER A 75 -20.28 -6.02 5.94
CA SER A 75 -20.80 -5.01 6.88
C SER A 75 -21.93 -4.16 6.28
N TYR A 76 -21.92 -3.92 4.98
CA TYR A 76 -22.98 -3.16 4.28
C TYR A 76 -24.23 -3.98 3.92
N GLY A 77 -24.28 -5.27 4.24
CA GLY A 77 -25.49 -6.09 4.13
C GLY A 77 -25.85 -6.58 2.73
N PHE A 78 -24.84 -6.86 1.88
CA PHE A 78 -25.01 -7.62 0.65
C PHE A 78 -24.80 -9.12 0.86
#